data_AF-F0ZA09-F1
#
_entry.id   AF-F0ZA09-F1
#
_cell.length_a   1.000
_cell.length_b   1.000
_cell.length_c   1.000
_cell.angle_alpha   90.00
_cell.angle_beta   90.00
_cell.angle_gamma   90.00
#
_symmetry.space_group_name_H-M   'P 1'
#
loop_
_entity.id
_entity.type
_entity.pdbx_description
1 polymer ?
#
loop_
_entity_poly.entity_id
_entity_poly.type
_entity_poly.pdbx_seq_one_letter_code
_entity_poly.pdbx_strand_id
1 'polypeptide(L)'
;MHTHGYRPGIYINEDDFFDPNPFSEGCTERCRQEFFKTLEYLRERLKIQIEIFKHLKKNEDGSFPTFNIYDVYSYYEGRDDELQDKNIQDLFDVDILSMDISHLKKRTDIPKSVERKEKETEIEIEI
;
A
#
# COMPACT_ATOMS: atom_id res chain seq x y z
N MET A 1 -5.91 -27.42 -32.71
CA MET A 1 -6.43 -27.44 -31.33
C MET A 1 -5.49 -26.59 -30.49
N HIS A 2 -5.86 -25.34 -30.23
CA HIS A 2 -5.06 -24.44 -29.39
C HIS A 2 -5.53 -24.56 -27.95
N THR A 3 -4.67 -25.09 -27.09
CA THR A 3 -4.84 -25.07 -25.64
C THR A 3 -4.65 -23.64 -25.16
N HIS A 4 -5.72 -22.91 -24.91
CA HIS A 4 -5.65 -21.63 -24.21
C HIS A 4 -5.72 -21.89 -22.72
N GLY A 5 -4.57 -22.30 -22.18
CA GLY A 5 -4.30 -22.23 -20.76
C GLY A 5 -4.27 -20.76 -20.32
N TYR A 6 -4.84 -20.49 -19.15
CA TYR A 6 -4.67 -19.25 -18.40
C TYR A 6 -3.22 -18.78 -18.51
N ARG A 7 -3.00 -17.56 -19.04
CA ARG A 7 -1.66 -16.95 -19.04
C ARG A 7 -1.41 -16.42 -17.63
N PRO A 8 -0.44 -16.98 -16.87
CA PRO A 8 0.00 -16.36 -15.64
C PRO A 8 0.83 -15.14 -16.02
N GLY A 9 0.15 -14.02 -16.27
CA GLY A 9 0.74 -12.71 -16.40
C GLY A 9 0.51 -11.96 -15.10
N ILE A 10 1.59 -11.53 -14.46
CA ILE A 10 1.59 -10.64 -13.28
C ILE A 10 0.98 -9.25 -13.59
N TYR A 11 0.50 -9.04 -14.82
CA TYR A 11 -0.24 -7.88 -15.27
C TYR A 11 -1.64 -8.32 -15.69
N ILE A 12 -2.57 -8.29 -14.73
CA ILE A 12 -3.98 -8.12 -15.05
C ILE A 12 -4.10 -6.64 -15.43
N ASN A 13 -4.31 -6.34 -16.71
CA ASN A 13 -4.64 -4.97 -17.11
C ASN A 13 -5.99 -4.59 -16.46
N GLU A 14 -6.23 -3.30 -16.20
CA GLU A 14 -7.50 -2.84 -15.61
C GLU A 14 -8.73 -3.33 -16.39
N ASP A 15 -8.60 -3.47 -17.71
CA ASP A 15 -9.63 -4.01 -18.61
C ASP A 15 -9.91 -5.51 -18.40
N ASP A 16 -8.93 -6.29 -17.95
CA ASP A 16 -9.08 -7.73 -17.66
C ASP A 16 -9.63 -7.97 -16.24
N PHE A 17 -9.48 -6.99 -15.33
CA PHE A 17 -9.93 -7.12 -13.95
C PHE A 17 -11.45 -7.12 -13.83
N PHE A 18 -12.14 -6.43 -14.75
CA PHE A 18 -13.61 -6.36 -14.81
C PHE A 18 -14.20 -7.14 -15.98
N ASP A 19 -13.47 -8.11 -16.56
CA ASP A 19 -14.03 -8.96 -17.60
C ASP A 19 -15.31 -9.64 -17.08
N PRO A 20 -16.48 -9.38 -17.71
CA PRO A 20 -17.73 -10.00 -17.30
C PRO A 20 -17.74 -11.53 -17.49
N ASN A 21 -16.76 -12.08 -18.22
CA ASN A 21 -16.61 -13.51 -18.49
C ASN A 21 -15.24 -14.03 -17.98
N PRO A 22 -15.02 -14.13 -16.66
CA PRO A 22 -13.73 -14.47 -16.08
C PRO A 22 -13.24 -15.91 -16.38
N PHE A 23 -14.10 -16.74 -16.99
CA PHE A 23 -13.79 -18.12 -17.36
C PHE A 23 -14.10 -18.36 -18.83
N SER A 24 -13.11 -18.91 -19.54
CA SER A 24 -13.26 -19.37 -20.92
C SER A 24 -13.76 -20.82 -20.98
N GLU A 25 -14.24 -21.22 -22.16
CA GLU A 25 -14.59 -22.60 -22.45
C GLU A 25 -13.40 -23.54 -22.17
N GLY A 26 -13.62 -24.56 -21.33
CA GLY A 26 -12.58 -25.51 -20.91
C GLY A 26 -11.81 -25.15 -19.63
N CYS A 27 -12.17 -24.08 -18.92
CA CYS A 27 -11.59 -23.79 -17.59
C CYS A 27 -11.93 -24.93 -16.60
N THR A 28 -10.88 -25.56 -16.07
CA THR A 28 -10.98 -26.65 -15.08
C THR A 28 -11.07 -26.12 -13.65
N GLU A 29 -11.32 -27.00 -12.67
CA GLU A 29 -11.30 -26.64 -11.25
C GLU A 29 -9.98 -25.97 -10.83
N ARG A 30 -8.84 -26.44 -11.36
CA ARG A 30 -7.54 -25.83 -11.11
C ARG A 30 -7.49 -24.39 -11.61
N CYS A 31 -8.05 -24.12 -12.80
CA CYS A 31 -8.15 -22.77 -13.36
C CYS A 31 -8.99 -21.85 -12.45
N ARG A 32 -10.14 -22.35 -11.96
CA ARG A 32 -11.00 -21.61 -11.01
C ARG A 32 -10.26 -21.26 -9.71
N GLN A 33 -9.48 -22.20 -9.16
CA GLN A 33 -8.73 -21.98 -7.91
C GLN A 33 -7.62 -20.93 -8.06
N GLU A 34 -6.85 -20.96 -9.15
CA GLU A 34 -5.82 -19.93 -9.43
C GLU A 34 -6.45 -18.54 -9.64
N PHE A 35 -7.63 -18.49 -10.27
CA PHE A 35 -8.37 -17.24 -10.41
C PHE A 35 -8.76 -16.66 -9.04
N PHE A 36 -9.37 -17.47 -8.16
CA PHE A 36 -9.74 -17.01 -6.82
C PHE A 36 -8.52 -16.57 -6.00
N LYS A 37 -7.42 -17.34 -6.05
CA LYS A 37 -6.17 -16.97 -5.38
C LYS A 37 -5.65 -15.61 -5.85
N THR A 38 -5.77 -15.33 -7.14
CA THR A 38 -5.38 -14.05 -7.73
C THR A 38 -6.31 -12.92 -7.26
N LEU A 39 -7.63 -13.14 -7.23
CA LEU A 39 -8.57 -12.16 -6.70
C LEU A 39 -8.34 -11.86 -5.21
N GLU A 40 -8.07 -12.88 -4.40
CA GLU A 40 -7.76 -12.68 -2.98
C GLU A 40 -6.46 -11.90 -2.81
N TYR A 41 -5.42 -12.23 -3.58
CA TYR A 41 -4.16 -11.48 -3.60
C TYR A 41 -4.37 -10.01 -3.96
N LEU A 42 -5.15 -9.72 -5.01
CA LEU A 42 -5.47 -8.36 -5.41
C LEU A 42 -6.31 -7.63 -4.38
N ARG A 43 -7.29 -8.30 -3.77
CA ARG A 43 -8.12 -7.73 -2.70
C ARG A 43 -7.25 -7.25 -1.53
N GLU A 44 -6.31 -8.08 -1.08
CA GLU A 44 -5.43 -7.69 0.04
C GLU A 44 -4.48 -6.54 -0.36
N ARG A 45 -3.95 -6.54 -1.60
CA ARG A 45 -3.11 -5.44 -2.10
C ARG A 45 -3.89 -4.12 -2.18
N LEU A 46 -5.12 -4.14 -2.69
CA LEU A 46 -5.97 -2.96 -2.78
C LEU A 46 -6.37 -2.43 -1.39
N LYS A 47 -6.66 -3.31 -0.42
CA LYS A 47 -6.92 -2.89 0.96
C LYS A 47 -5.75 -2.09 1.54
N ILE A 48 -4.53 -2.58 1.35
CA ILE A 48 -3.32 -1.89 1.83
C ILE A 48 -3.16 -0.52 1.16
N GLN A 49 -3.35 -0.44 -0.16
CA GLN A 49 -3.28 0.83 -0.86
C GLN A 49 -4.32 1.82 -0.35
N ILE A 50 -5.56 1.36 -0.13
CA ILE A 50 -6.62 2.17 0.47
C ILE A 50 -6.20 2.72 1.83
N GLU A 51 -5.63 1.87 2.71
CA GLU A 51 -5.13 2.32 4.02
C GLU A 51 -4.02 3.36 3.87
N ILE A 52 -3.06 3.18 2.96
CA ILE A 52 -2.02 4.19 2.67
C ILE A 52 -2.66 5.52 2.27
N PHE A 53 -3.56 5.52 1.28
CA PHE A 53 -4.18 6.76 0.78
C PHE A 53 -5.08 7.46 1.81
N LYS A 54 -5.74 6.71 2.69
CA LYS A 54 -6.56 7.28 3.78
C LYS A 54 -5.75 8.13 4.75
N HIS A 55 -4.48 7.79 4.94
CA HIS A 55 -3.59 8.40 5.91
C HIS A 55 -2.75 9.55 5.35
N LEU A 56 -2.99 9.97 4.11
CA LEU A 56 -2.30 11.12 3.54
C LEU A 56 -2.79 12.42 4.20
N LYS A 57 -1.84 13.23 4.64
CA LYS A 57 -2.12 14.59 5.06
C LYS A 57 -2.54 15.42 3.86
N LYS A 58 -3.52 16.28 4.07
CA LYS A 58 -3.86 17.34 3.12
C LYS A 58 -2.88 18.49 3.30
N ASN A 59 -2.52 19.13 2.19
CA ASN A 59 -1.84 20.41 2.17
C ASN A 59 -2.77 21.52 2.68
N GLU A 60 -2.21 22.69 3.01
CA GLU A 60 -2.99 23.84 3.51
C GLU A 60 -4.09 24.29 2.53
N ASP A 61 -3.87 24.13 1.23
CA ASP A 61 -4.83 24.43 0.17
C ASP A 61 -5.91 23.35 -0.03
N GLY A 62 -5.87 22.28 0.76
CA GLY A 62 -6.78 21.15 0.69
C GLY A 62 -6.43 20.08 -0.35
N SER A 63 -5.36 20.26 -1.12
CA SER A 63 -4.85 19.25 -2.06
C SER A 63 -4.15 18.10 -1.32
N PHE A 64 -3.92 16.98 -2.01
CA PHE A 64 -3.08 15.90 -1.51
C PHE A 64 -1.68 15.96 -2.15
N PRO A 65 -0.62 15.65 -1.39
CA PRO A 65 0.73 15.62 -1.94
C PRO A 65 0.86 14.52 -3.00
N THR A 66 1.68 14.78 -4.02
CA THR A 66 2.09 13.74 -4.97
C THR A 66 3.25 12.96 -4.37
N PHE A 67 3.18 11.64 -4.43
CA PHE A 67 4.25 10.76 -3.97
C PHE A 67 4.26 9.46 -4.77
N ASN A 68 5.38 8.75 -4.71
CA ASN A 68 5.50 7.42 -5.29
C ASN A 68 5.16 6.37 -4.23
N ILE A 69 4.17 5.51 -4.49
CA ILE A 69 3.80 4.46 -3.53
C ILE A 69 4.93 3.48 -3.25
N TYR A 70 5.88 3.31 -4.18
CA TYR A 70 7.07 2.49 -3.96
C TYR A 70 7.97 3.09 -2.88
N ASP A 71 7.98 4.41 -2.66
CA ASP A 71 8.74 5.01 -1.56
C ASP A 71 8.15 4.61 -0.20
N VAL A 72 6.83 4.47 -0.09
CA VAL A 72 6.19 3.95 1.15
C VAL A 72 6.65 2.53 1.42
N TYR A 73 6.71 1.68 0.39
CA TYR A 73 7.16 0.30 0.52
C TYR A 73 8.66 0.22 0.87
N SER A 74 9.51 0.95 0.15
CA SER A 74 10.95 1.00 0.42
C SER A 74 11.23 1.55 1.83
N TYR A 75 10.51 2.58 2.26
CA TYR A 75 10.60 3.11 3.61
C TYR A 75 10.20 2.07 4.65
N TYR A 76 9.08 1.37 4.43
CA TYR A 76 8.60 0.33 5.34
C TYR A 76 9.59 -0.82 5.49
N GLU A 77 10.29 -1.20 4.41
CA GLU A 77 11.26 -2.30 4.39
C GLU A 77 12.70 -1.89 4.75
N GLY A 78 12.98 -0.60 4.86
CA GLY A 78 14.31 -0.07 5.16
C GLY A 78 15.27 -0.10 3.97
N ARG A 79 14.74 -0.04 2.75
CA ARG A 79 15.50 0.07 1.49
C ARG A 79 15.77 1.53 1.18
N ASP A 80 16.54 2.18 2.04
CA ASP A 80 16.76 3.63 2.02
C ASP A 80 17.52 4.11 0.77
N ASP A 81 18.24 3.21 0.09
CA ASP A 81 18.93 3.46 -1.18
C ASP A 81 17.97 3.54 -2.38
N GLU A 82 16.76 2.98 -2.25
CA GLU A 82 15.71 3.03 -3.27
C GLU A 82 14.71 4.18 -3.07
N LEU A 83 14.82 4.94 -1.98
CA LEU A 83 13.92 6.06 -1.69
C LEU A 83 14.19 7.26 -2.60
N GLN A 84 13.16 7.65 -3.35
CA GLN A 84 13.18 8.91 -4.10
C GLN A 84 12.90 10.09 -3.18
N ASP A 85 11.91 9.96 -2.28
CA ASP A 85 11.64 10.92 -1.21
C ASP A 85 12.09 10.38 0.17
N LYS A 86 13.10 11.04 0.75
CA LYS A 86 13.61 10.70 2.10
C LYS A 86 12.70 11.15 3.23
N ASN A 87 11.75 12.05 2.95
CA ASN A 87 10.81 12.61 3.92
C ASN A 87 9.40 12.04 3.72
N ILE A 88 9.27 10.87 3.09
CA ILE A 88 7.98 10.23 2.78
C ILE A 88 7.04 10.14 3.99
N GLN A 89 7.58 9.92 5.20
CA GLN A 89 6.82 9.89 6.45
C GLN A 89 6.07 11.20 6.75
N ASP A 90 6.59 12.35 6.35
CA ASP A 90 5.98 13.65 6.65
C ASP A 90 4.63 13.81 5.93
N LEU A 91 4.43 13.09 4.83
CA LEU A 91 3.19 13.10 4.04
C LEU A 91 2.02 12.38 4.74
N PHE A 92 2.26 11.62 5.81
CA PHE A 92 1.26 10.78 6.48
C PHE A 92 0.93 11.24 7.89
N ASP A 93 -0.35 11.15 8.27
CA ASP A 93 -0.88 11.49 9.60
C ASP A 93 -0.64 10.40 10.66
N VAL A 94 -0.25 9.21 10.23
CA VAL A 94 0.23 8.11 11.06
C VAL A 94 1.67 7.74 10.72
N ASP A 95 2.35 7.10 11.66
CA ASP A 95 3.63 6.43 11.38
C ASP A 95 3.40 5.34 10.32
N ILE A 96 4.11 5.40 9.18
CA ILE A 96 4.05 4.39 8.12
C ILE A 96 4.39 3.01 8.71
N LEU A 97 5.29 2.94 9.69
CA LEU A 97 5.62 1.70 10.37
C LEU A 97 4.47 1.18 11.24
N SER A 98 3.50 2.00 11.64
CA SER A 98 2.31 1.53 12.35
C SER A 98 1.31 0.80 11.46
N MET A 99 1.42 0.95 10.13
CA MET A 99 0.56 0.27 9.17
C MET A 99 0.85 -1.23 9.09
N ASP A 100 -0.20 -2.02 8.84
CA ASP A 100 -0.09 -3.46 8.55
C ASP A 100 0.03 -3.70 7.04
N ILE A 101 1.27 -3.65 6.54
CA ILE A 101 1.59 -3.96 5.15
C ILE A 101 2.02 -5.42 5.05
N SER A 102 1.03 -6.31 5.17
CA SER A 102 1.21 -7.75 5.43
C SER A 102 2.08 -8.53 4.43
N HIS A 103 2.32 -8.00 3.23
CA HIS A 103 3.14 -8.63 2.20
C HIS A 103 4.58 -8.11 2.15
N LEU A 104 4.94 -7.13 2.99
CA LEU A 104 6.28 -6.56 3.06
C LEU A 104 6.95 -6.87 4.39
N LYS A 105 8.28 -6.95 4.37
CA LYS A 105 9.05 -7.16 5.59
C LYS A 105 9.30 -5.82 6.27
N LYS A 106 8.57 -5.55 7.36
CA LYS A 106 8.78 -4.35 8.17
C LYS A 106 10.23 -4.23 8.65
N ARG A 107 10.82 -3.05 8.50
CA ARG A 107 12.14 -2.69 9.04
C ARG A 107 12.12 -2.67 10.58
N THR A 108 13.28 -2.90 11.18
CA THR A 108 13.43 -3.03 12.64
C THR A 108 14.52 -2.13 13.22
N ASP A 109 15.20 -1.37 12.36
CA ASP A 109 16.32 -0.49 12.69
C ASP A 109 15.87 0.88 13.20
N ILE A 110 14.64 1.31 12.89
CA ILE A 110 14.04 2.55 13.43
C ILE A 110 13.20 2.20 14.67
N PRO A 111 13.47 2.82 15.84
CA PRO A 111 12.61 2.70 17.01
C PRO A 111 11.22 3.26 16.68
N LYS A 112 10.13 2.58 17.10
CA LYS A 112 8.78 3.14 17.01
C LYS A 112 8.81 4.55 17.60
N SER A 113 8.46 5.57 16.82
CA SER A 113 8.35 6.92 17.36
C SER A 113 7.29 6.86 18.45
N VAL A 114 7.72 7.05 19.70
CA VAL A 114 6.82 7.26 20.82
C VAL A 114 5.88 8.37 20.40
N GLU A 115 4.56 8.10 20.48
CA GLU A 115 3.49 9.08 20.28
C GLU A 115 3.99 10.47 20.67
N ARG A 116 3.98 11.42 19.72
CA ARG A 116 4.20 12.83 20.04
C ARG A 116 3.15 13.19 21.10
N LYS A 117 3.53 13.10 22.37
CA LYS A 117 2.91 13.86 23.44
C LYS A 117 3.29 15.29 23.12
N GLU A 118 2.41 15.96 22.40
CA GLU A 118 2.27 17.40 22.47
C GLU A 118 2.04 17.72 23.95
N LYS A 119 3.14 17.91 24.70
CA LYS A 119 3.07 18.63 25.96
C LYS A 119 2.92 20.09 25.58
N GLU A 120 1.67 20.54 25.68
CA GLU A 120 1.31 21.92 25.98
C GLU A 120 2.37 22.50 26.93
N THR A 121 3.24 23.35 26.39
CA THR A 121 3.92 24.36 27.21
C THR A 121 2.86 25.37 27.58
N GLU A 122 2.19 25.17 28.72
CA GLU A 122 1.55 26.25 29.45
C GLU A 122 2.60 27.34 29.69
N ILE A 123 2.38 28.48 29.06
CA ILE A 123 3.06 29.73 29.37
C ILE A 123 2.41 30.24 30.66
N GLU A 124 3.02 29.97 31.82
CA GLU A 124 2.80 30.79 33.01
C GLU A 124 3.54 32.12 32.80
N ILE A 125 2.81 33.16 32.38
CA ILE A 125 3.20 34.55 32.62
C ILE A 125 2.64 34.92 33.99
N GLU A 126 3.49 34.95 35.02
CA GLU A 126 3.24 35.78 36.20
C GLU A 126 3.83 37.19 35.94
N ILE A 127 2.97 38.21 35.93
CA ILE A 127 3.31 39.61 36.24
C ILE A 127 2.38 40.06 37.36
#